data_AF-M5BTN9-F1
#
_entry.id   AF-M5BTN9-F1
#
_cell.length_a   1.000
_cell.length_b   1.000
_cell.length_c   1.000
_cell.angle_alpha   90.00
_cell.angle_beta   90.00
_cell.angle_gamma   90.00
#
_symmetry.space_group_name_H-M   'P 1'
#
loop_
_entity.id
_entity.type
_entity.pdbx_description
1 polymer ?
#
loop_
_entity_poly.entity_id
_entity_poly.type
_entity_poly.pdbx_seq_one_letter_code
_entity_poly.pdbx_strand_id
1 'polypeptide(L)'
;MSMSLKAELESWANALNAYDAEDFQKALELFEPISDTSRILTNMGLILATVGEHERAIEKFNQATDSDTYLAIAYFQCGVSCFLLGDYQAAFEQFESALMWLRGNQAINYEQIGLNFRLYTAEILFNR
;
A
#
# COMPACT_ATOMS: atom_id res chain seq x y z
N MET A 1 -6.73 20.77 15.05
CA MET A 1 -7.52 21.39 13.96
C MET A 1 -7.36 20.47 12.77
N SER A 2 -8.44 19.92 12.19
CA SER A 2 -8.31 19.16 10.95
C SER A 2 -7.92 20.13 9.83
N MET A 3 -7.12 19.65 8.88
CA MET A 3 -6.86 20.42 7.67
C MET A 3 -8.14 20.59 6.85
N SER A 4 -8.12 21.56 5.94
CA SER A 4 -9.20 21.67 4.95
C SER A 4 -8.98 20.63 3.85
N LEU A 5 -10.06 20.10 3.27
CA LEU A 5 -9.99 19.14 2.15
C LEU A 5 -9.09 19.62 0.99
N LYS A 6 -9.11 20.93 0.71
CA LYS A 6 -8.23 21.52 -0.32
C LYS A 6 -6.75 21.37 0.04
N ALA A 7 -6.40 21.68 1.29
CA ALA A 7 -5.02 21.58 1.77
C ALA A 7 -4.54 20.11 1.79
N GLU A 8 -5.43 19.17 2.11
CA GLU A 8 -5.12 17.73 2.06
C GLU A 8 -4.83 17.27 0.63
N LEU A 9 -5.65 17.67 -0.35
CA LEU A 9 -5.43 17.36 -1.76
C LEU A 9 -4.13 17.98 -2.31
N GLU A 10 -3.81 19.21 -1.90
CA GLU A 10 -2.55 19.86 -2.26
C GLU A 10 -1.35 19.14 -1.66
N SER A 11 -1.42 18.75 -0.38
CA SER A 11 -0.35 17.98 0.29
C SER A 11 -0.16 16.61 -0.35
N TRP A 12 -1.25 15.93 -0.68
CA TRP A 12 -1.23 14.64 -1.39
C TRP A 12 -0.56 14.76 -2.76
N ALA A 13 -0.95 15.75 -3.58
CA ALA A 13 -0.35 15.97 -4.89
C ALA A 13 1.15 16.31 -4.79
N ASN A 14 1.53 17.15 -3.82
CA ASN A 14 2.94 17.49 -3.59
C ASN A 14 3.76 16.28 -3.13
N ALA A 15 3.18 15.40 -2.31
CA ALA A 15 3.83 14.18 -1.86
C ALA A 15 4.07 13.20 -3.02
N LEU A 16 3.09 13.05 -3.92
CA LEU A 16 3.27 12.25 -5.14
C LEU A 16 4.34 12.83 -6.06
N ASN A 17 4.36 14.16 -6.26
CA ASN A 17 5.42 14.80 -7.04
C ASN A 17 6.81 14.58 -6.42
N ALA A 18 6.92 14.58 -5.08
CA ALA A 18 8.17 14.28 -4.40
C ALA A 18 8.58 12.81 -4.59
N TYR A 19 7.61 11.89 -4.52
CA TYR A 19 7.83 10.47 -4.82
C TYR A 19 8.30 10.24 -6.25
N ASP A 20 7.66 10.84 -7.24
CA ASP A 20 8.02 10.74 -8.66
C ASP A 20 9.41 11.36 -8.95
N ALA A 21 9.86 12.29 -8.12
CA ALA A 21 11.19 12.87 -8.14
C ALA A 21 12.23 12.07 -7.32
N GLU A 22 11.85 10.90 -6.80
CA GLU A 22 12.66 10.02 -5.93
C GLU A 22 13.08 10.68 -4.59
N ASP A 23 12.41 11.77 -4.19
CA ASP A 23 12.59 12.42 -2.89
C ASP A 23 11.66 11.78 -1.85
N PHE A 24 11.99 10.54 -1.49
CA PHE A 24 11.17 9.68 -0.63
C PHE A 24 10.98 10.26 0.78
N GLN A 25 12.00 10.90 1.33
CA GLN A 25 11.92 11.51 2.66
C GLN A 25 10.90 12.65 2.68
N LYS A 26 10.98 13.55 1.69
CA LYS A 26 10.02 14.65 1.55
C LYS A 26 8.61 14.13 1.26
N ALA A 27 8.47 13.07 0.47
CA ALA A 27 7.18 12.45 0.21
C ALA A 27 6.53 11.95 1.52
N LEU A 28 7.29 11.26 2.37
CA LEU A 28 6.83 10.79 3.68
C LEU A 28 6.45 11.96 4.60
N GLU A 29 7.27 13.02 4.66
CA GLU A 29 6.98 14.22 5.47
C GLU A 29 5.68 14.92 5.05
N LEU A 30 5.39 14.95 3.75
CA LEU A 30 4.16 15.53 3.21
C LEU A 30 2.92 14.63 3.41
N PHE A 31 3.10 13.31 3.50
CA PHE A 31 2.02 12.37 3.78
C PHE A 31 1.67 12.26 5.27
N GLU A 32 2.65 12.38 6.18
CA GLU A 32 2.44 12.21 7.62
C GLU A 32 1.26 13.05 8.19
N PRO A 33 1.09 14.35 7.88
CA PRO A 33 -0.02 15.13 8.44
C PRO A 33 -1.40 14.80 7.85
N ILE A 34 -1.46 13.98 6.78
CA ILE A 34 -2.68 13.53 6.09
C ILE A 34 -2.82 12.01 6.09
N SER A 35 -2.15 11.29 7.01
CA SER A 35 -2.10 9.83 7.02
C SER A 35 -3.35 9.18 7.66
N ASP A 36 -4.54 9.70 7.39
CA ASP A 36 -5.81 9.25 7.98
C ASP A 36 -6.60 8.28 7.08
N THR A 37 -6.20 8.15 5.81
CA THR A 37 -6.82 7.24 4.85
C THR A 37 -5.95 6.02 4.54
N SER A 38 -6.59 4.87 4.37
CA SER A 38 -5.95 3.61 3.95
C SER A 38 -5.07 3.77 2.71
N ARG A 39 -5.50 4.60 1.76
CA ARG A 39 -4.72 4.95 0.57
C ARG A 39 -3.38 5.62 0.89
N ILE A 40 -3.40 6.66 1.72
CA ILE A 40 -2.19 7.41 2.03
C ILE A 40 -1.24 6.53 2.82
N LEU A 41 -1.77 5.76 3.78
CA LEU A 41 -1.01 4.75 4.52
C LEU A 41 -0.38 3.71 3.59
N THR A 42 -1.12 3.26 2.57
CA THR A 42 -0.58 2.34 1.53
C THR A 42 0.55 2.98 0.73
N ASN A 43 0.41 4.25 0.31
CA ASN A 43 1.48 4.97 -0.38
C ASN A 43 2.72 5.15 0.49
N MET A 44 2.55 5.49 1.78
CA MET A 44 3.67 5.58 2.71
C MET A 44 4.37 4.23 2.88
N GLY A 45 3.60 3.14 3.02
CA GLY A 45 4.14 1.78 3.09
C GLY A 45 4.94 1.41 1.83
N LEU A 46 4.44 1.78 0.65
CA LEU A 46 5.16 1.58 -0.62
C LEU A 46 6.47 2.35 -0.68
N ILE A 47 6.48 3.62 -0.24
CA ILE A 47 7.70 4.43 -0.20
C ILE A 47 8.74 3.77 0.72
N LEU A 48 8.32 3.36 1.92
CA LEU A 48 9.18 2.68 2.89
C LEU A 48 9.74 1.37 2.34
N ALA A 49 8.91 0.58 1.65
CA ALA A 49 9.36 -0.64 0.99
C ALA A 49 10.36 -0.36 -0.14
N THR A 50 10.15 0.69 -0.93
CA THR A 50 11.07 1.11 -2.02
C THR A 50 12.45 1.49 -1.48
N VAL A 51 12.53 2.10 -0.30
CA VAL A 51 13.81 2.44 0.36
C VAL A 51 14.38 1.30 1.21
N GLY A 52 13.74 0.13 1.23
CA GLY A 52 14.20 -1.07 1.93
C GLY A 52 13.81 -1.16 3.41
N GLU A 53 13.00 -0.24 3.91
CA GLU A 53 12.51 -0.23 5.29
C GLU A 53 11.24 -1.07 5.45
N HIS A 54 11.36 -2.38 5.21
CA HIS A 54 10.22 -3.29 5.13
C HIS A 54 9.44 -3.43 6.45
N GLU A 55 10.10 -3.36 7.62
CA GLU A 55 9.40 -3.42 8.90
C GLU A 55 8.45 -2.21 9.07
N ARG A 56 8.93 -1.00 8.76
CA ARG A 56 8.10 0.21 8.81
C ARG A 56 7.03 0.21 7.71
N ALA A 57 7.31 -0.38 6.55
CA ALA A 57 6.32 -0.57 5.51
C ALA A 57 5.14 -1.44 5.99
N ILE A 58 5.43 -2.56 6.65
CA ILE A 58 4.42 -3.45 7.24
C ILE A 58 3.55 -2.71 8.25
N GLU A 59 4.12 -1.88 9.12
CA GLU A 59 3.34 -1.07 10.06
C GLU A 59 2.32 -0.16 9.35
N LYS A 60 2.72 0.49 8.25
CA LYS A 60 1.82 1.36 7.48
C LYS A 60 0.78 0.56 6.68
N PHE A 61 1.12 -0.61 6.14
CA PHE A 61 0.15 -1.48 5.49
C PHE A 61 -0.88 -2.03 6.48
N ASN A 62 -0.47 -2.44 7.67
CA ASN A 62 -1.39 -2.91 8.71
C ASN A 62 -2.36 -1.80 9.13
N GLN A 63 -1.86 -0.57 9.34
CA GLN A 63 -2.74 0.59 9.57
C GLN A 63 -3.70 0.84 8.42
N ALA A 64 -3.25 0.65 7.17
CA ALA A 64 -4.11 0.78 6.00
C ALA A 64 -5.24 -0.26 5.99
N THR A 65 -4.95 -1.52 6.31
CA THR A 65 -5.93 -2.62 6.34
C THR A 65 -6.86 -2.55 7.55
N ASP A 66 -6.40 -1.98 8.66
CA ASP A 66 -7.24 -1.68 9.83
C ASP A 66 -8.26 -0.56 9.50
N SER A 67 -7.85 0.40 8.68
CA SER A 67 -8.71 1.50 8.20
C SER A 67 -9.67 1.05 7.09
N ASP A 68 -9.20 0.24 6.13
CA ASP A 68 -10.01 -0.31 5.05
C ASP A 68 -9.63 -1.77 4.79
N THR A 69 -10.42 -2.68 5.35
CA THR A 69 -10.21 -4.12 5.24
C THR A 69 -10.38 -4.64 3.80
N TYR A 70 -11.01 -3.89 2.90
CA TYR A 70 -11.24 -4.33 1.51
C TYR A 70 -10.12 -3.95 0.54
N LEU A 71 -9.10 -3.22 0.99
CA LEU A 71 -8.01 -2.75 0.16
C LEU A 71 -6.98 -3.87 -0.11
N ALA A 72 -7.32 -4.81 -1.02
CA ALA A 72 -6.51 -5.99 -1.32
C ALA A 72 -5.03 -5.68 -1.69
N ILE A 73 -4.75 -4.53 -2.31
CA ILE A 73 -3.37 -4.12 -2.63
C ILE A 73 -2.50 -3.89 -1.40
N ALA A 74 -3.07 -3.42 -0.28
CA ALA A 74 -2.30 -3.21 0.95
C ALA A 74 -1.82 -4.55 1.54
N TYR A 75 -2.69 -5.57 1.57
CA TYR A 75 -2.31 -6.93 1.95
C TYR A 75 -1.23 -7.49 1.02
N PHE A 76 -1.39 -7.34 -0.30
CA PHE A 76 -0.39 -7.85 -1.24
C PHE A 76 1.00 -7.24 -1.00
N GLN A 77 1.07 -5.91 -0.82
CA GLN A 77 2.34 -5.21 -0.59
C GLN A 77 2.93 -5.50 0.80
N CYS A 78 2.07 -5.74 1.80
CA CYS A 78 2.49 -6.27 3.10
C CYS A 78 3.14 -7.65 2.94
N GLY A 79 2.51 -8.56 2.18
CA GLY A 79 3.05 -9.89 1.89
C GLY A 79 4.39 -9.85 1.16
N VAL A 80 4.57 -8.93 0.20
CA VAL A 80 5.87 -8.69 -0.46
C VAL A 80 6.93 -8.26 0.55
N SER A 81 6.60 -7.34 1.46
CA SER A 81 7.54 -6.87 2.49
C SER A 81 7.91 -7.98 3.48
N CYS A 82 6.95 -8.77 3.95
CA CYS A 82 7.20 -9.95 4.78
C CYS A 82 8.11 -10.97 4.07
N PHE A 83 7.88 -11.21 2.77
CA PHE A 83 8.69 -12.12 1.97
C PHE A 83 10.14 -11.65 1.86
N LEU A 84 10.36 -10.35 1.65
CA LEU A 84 11.70 -9.75 1.57
C LEU A 84 12.44 -9.79 2.91
N LEU A 85 11.72 -9.77 4.03
CA LEU A 85 12.27 -10.00 5.38
C LEU A 85 12.49 -11.49 5.70
N GLY A 86 12.05 -12.41 4.83
CA GLY A 86 12.17 -13.85 5.03
C GLY A 86 11.09 -14.46 5.93
N ASP A 87 10.08 -13.68 6.35
CA ASP A 87 8.91 -14.21 7.05
C ASP A 87 7.88 -14.75 6.04
N TYR A 88 8.17 -15.95 5.54
CA TYR A 88 7.35 -16.59 4.51
C TYR A 88 5.95 -16.98 5.01
N GLN A 89 5.81 -17.25 6.31
CA GLN A 89 4.52 -17.60 6.89
C GLN A 89 3.61 -16.37 6.92
N ALA A 90 4.10 -15.25 7.43
CA ALA A 90 3.36 -14.00 7.40
C ALA A 90 3.08 -13.55 5.96
N ALA A 91 4.05 -13.69 5.05
CA ALA A 91 3.85 -13.37 3.63
C ALA A 91 2.69 -14.16 3.02
N PHE A 92 2.64 -15.47 3.27
CA PHE A 92 1.57 -16.34 2.79
C PHE A 92 0.20 -15.91 3.31
N GLU A 93 0.07 -15.61 4.61
CA GLU A 93 -1.18 -15.14 5.22
C GLU A 93 -1.67 -13.81 4.61
N GLN A 94 -0.74 -12.90 4.31
CA GLN A 94 -1.05 -11.64 3.65
C GLN A 94 -1.47 -11.85 2.20
N PHE A 95 -0.84 -12.77 1.46
CA PHE A 95 -1.26 -13.10 0.10
C PHE A 95 -2.63 -13.78 0.02
N GLU A 96 -2.94 -14.69 0.95
CA GLU A 96 -4.28 -15.28 1.09
C GLU A 96 -5.33 -14.21 1.37
N SER A 97 -5.01 -13.25 2.25
CA SER A 97 -5.89 -12.11 2.54
C SER A 97 -6.10 -11.22 1.32
N ALA A 98 -5.05 -10.92 0.55
CA ALA A 98 -5.14 -10.18 -0.71
C ALA A 98 -6.05 -10.92 -1.72
N LEU A 99 -5.91 -12.24 -1.85
CA LEU A 99 -6.75 -13.06 -2.72
C LEU A 99 -8.22 -13.07 -2.28
N MET A 100 -8.47 -13.22 -0.98
CA MET A 100 -9.81 -13.14 -0.41
C MET A 100 -10.47 -11.79 -0.72
N TRP A 101 -9.72 -10.69 -0.58
CA TRP A 101 -10.22 -9.34 -0.79
C TRP A 101 -10.26 -8.90 -2.27
N LEU A 102 -9.65 -9.65 -3.18
CA LEU A 102 -9.96 -9.54 -4.61
C LEU A 102 -11.41 -9.97 -4.92
N ARG A 103 -12.06 -10.71 -4.02
CA ARG A 103 -13.49 -11.08 -4.10
C ARG A 103 -13.88 -11.73 -5.43
N GLY A 104 -12.99 -12.54 -5.98
CA GLY A 104 -13.16 -13.23 -7.27
C GLY A 104 -12.97 -12.36 -8.52
N ASN A 105 -12.61 -11.08 -8.37
CA ASN A 105 -12.25 -10.23 -9.51
C ASN A 105 -10.89 -10.66 -10.07
N GLN A 106 -10.80 -10.81 -11.39
CA GLN A 106 -9.54 -11.15 -12.07
C GLN A 106 -8.47 -10.07 -11.92
N ALA A 107 -8.90 -8.82 -11.79
CA ALA A 107 -8.03 -7.70 -11.47
C ALA A 107 -8.81 -6.57 -10.83
N ILE A 108 -8.15 -5.78 -9.98
CA ILE A 108 -8.64 -4.48 -9.50
C ILE A 108 -7.66 -3.40 -9.98
N ASN A 109 -8.19 -2.35 -10.62
CA ASN A 109 -7.44 -1.15 -10.97
C ASN A 109 -7.64 -0.10 -9.87
N TYR A 110 -6.56 0.35 -9.25
CA TYR A 110 -6.58 1.31 -8.16
C TYR A 110 -6.29 2.77 -8.60
N GLU A 111 -6.09 3.02 -9.90
CA GLU A 111 -5.86 4.38 -10.44
C GLU A 111 -7.00 5.33 -10.07
N GLN A 112 -8.24 4.84 -10.04
CA GLN A 112 -9.43 5.62 -9.70
C GLN A 112 -9.41 6.14 -8.26
N ILE A 113 -8.66 5.45 -7.39
CA ILE A 113 -8.44 5.90 -6.03
C ILE A 113 -7.04 6.52 -5.88
N GLY A 114 -6.30 6.82 -6.94
CA GLY A 114 -5.01 7.53 -6.82
C GLY A 114 -3.83 6.64 -6.40
N LEU A 115 -3.96 5.34 -6.60
CA LEU A 115 -2.91 4.34 -6.45
C LEU A 115 -2.62 3.80 -7.85
N ASN A 116 -1.48 4.15 -8.46
CA ASN A 116 -1.15 3.76 -9.84
C ASN A 116 -0.74 2.27 -9.92
N PHE A 117 -1.68 1.39 -9.60
CA PHE A 117 -1.48 -0.05 -9.51
C PHE A 117 -2.68 -0.80 -10.09
N ARG A 118 -2.38 -1.94 -10.70
CA ARG A 118 -3.38 -2.95 -11.02
C ARG A 118 -2.96 -4.27 -10.41
N LEU A 119 -3.76 -4.76 -9.47
CA LEU A 119 -3.54 -6.08 -8.86
C LEU A 119 -4.31 -7.11 -9.68
N TYR A 120 -3.62 -8.18 -10.08
CA TYR A 120 -4.21 -9.30 -10.82
C TYR A 120 -4.24 -10.53 -9.92
N THR A 121 -5.31 -11.32 -10.01
CA THR A 121 -5.27 -12.68 -9.49
C THR A 121 -4.33 -13.51 -10.34
N ALA A 122 -3.42 -14.25 -9.72
CA ALA A 122 -2.59 -15.24 -10.39
C ALA A 122 -2.73 -16.58 -9.66
N GLU A 123 -3.06 -17.63 -10.41
CA GLU A 123 -3.07 -19.01 -9.92
C GLU A 123 -2.02 -19.80 -10.69
N ILE A 124 -1.10 -20.46 -9.98
CA ILE A 124 -0.14 -21.39 -10.59
C ILE A 124 -0.67 -22.79 -10.33
N LEU A 125 -1.31 -23.38 -11.33
CA LEU A 125 -1.75 -24.77 -11.29
C LEU A 125 -0.52 -25.68 -11.43
N PHE A 126 -0.13 -26.34 -10.35
CA PHE A 126 0.88 -27.40 -10.41
C PHE A 126 0.19 -28.72 -10.78
N ASN A 127 0.43 -29.21 -11.99
CA ASN A 127 0.04 -30.57 -12.35
C ASN A 127 0.91 -31.56 -11.55
N ARG A 128 0.26 -32.39 -10.72
CA ARG A 128 0.89 -33.53 -10.06
C ARG A 128 1.14 -34.67 -11.05
#